data_AF-A0A0A0BVH6-F1
#
_entry.id   AF-A0A0A0BVH6-F1
#
_cell.length_a   1.000
_cell.length_b   1.000
_cell.length_c   1.000
_cell.angle_alpha   90.00
_cell.angle_beta   90.00
_cell.angle_gamma   90.00
#
_symmetry.space_group_name_H-M   'P 1'
#
loop_
_entity.id
_entity.type
_entity.pdbx_description
1 polymer ?
#
loop_
_entity_poly.entity_id
_entity_poly.type
_entity_poly.pdbx_seq_one_letter_code
_entity_poly.pdbx_strand_id
1 'polypeptide(L)'
;MAAVEHDLSATQWAALVEAWGGCAYCGATGVALQRDCVLPISRGGRYTLANIAPACASCNASKCNDEVTGWLRRKRLDERAFLERHVRIQAALAAGAGAGAGAGATGSAPTLSAVSAAHDDDVAVGSDGAPSSS
;
A
#
# COMPACT_ATOMS: atom_id res chain seq x y z
N MET A 1 -28.34 12.48 13.85
CA MET A 1 -27.46 12.00 12.76
C MET A 1 -26.06 12.48 13.09
N ALA A 2 -25.16 11.56 13.48
CA ALA A 2 -23.80 11.92 13.83
C ALA A 2 -23.07 12.45 12.58
N ALA A 3 -22.39 13.58 12.71
CA ALA A 3 -21.59 14.15 11.64
C ALA A 3 -20.61 13.08 11.12
N VAL A 4 -20.59 12.89 9.81
CA VAL A 4 -19.60 12.03 9.17
C VAL A 4 -18.30 12.83 9.23
N GLU A 5 -17.48 12.53 10.22
CA GLU A 5 -16.14 13.09 10.34
C GLU A 5 -15.34 12.68 9.09
N HIS A 6 -15.03 13.67 8.26
CA HIS A 6 -14.25 13.55 7.02
C HIS A 6 -12.79 13.90 7.33
N ASP A 7 -12.11 13.03 8.08
CA ASP A 7 -10.83 13.35 8.73
C ASP A 7 -9.58 13.18 7.86
N LEU A 8 -9.74 12.74 6.60
CA LEU A 8 -8.59 12.55 5.73
C LEU A 8 -8.06 13.88 5.18
N SER A 9 -6.99 14.39 5.79
CA SER A 9 -6.27 15.58 5.33
C SER A 9 -5.53 15.37 3.99
N ALA A 10 -5.22 16.46 3.31
CA ALA A 10 -4.44 16.42 2.06
C ALA A 10 -3.03 15.81 2.26
N THR A 11 -2.39 16.10 3.39
CA THR A 11 -1.06 15.55 3.73
C THR A 11 -1.13 14.04 3.95
N GLN A 12 -2.14 13.55 4.67
CA GLN A 12 -2.38 12.11 4.84
C GLN A 12 -2.67 11.42 3.51
N TRP A 13 -3.42 12.06 2.63
CA TRP A 13 -3.68 11.55 1.29
C TRP A 13 -2.40 11.45 0.45
N ALA A 14 -1.56 12.49 0.44
CA ALA A 14 -0.28 12.46 -0.27
C ALA A 14 0.63 11.34 0.26
N ALA A 15 0.72 11.19 1.60
CA ALA A 15 1.49 10.13 2.23
C ALA A 15 0.97 8.72 1.91
N LEU A 16 -0.36 8.54 1.81
CA LEU A 16 -0.96 7.28 1.32
C LEU A 16 -0.55 6.99 -0.12
N VAL A 17 -0.69 7.96 -1.02
CA VAL A 17 -0.33 7.79 -2.44
C VAL A 17 1.15 7.38 -2.57
N GLU A 18 2.03 8.04 -1.83
CA GLU A 18 3.46 7.72 -1.81
C GLU A 18 3.72 6.31 -1.27
N ALA A 19 3.16 5.95 -0.12
CA ALA A 19 3.37 4.64 0.51
C ALA A 19 2.86 3.46 -0.36
N TRP A 20 1.81 3.69 -1.16
CA TRP A 20 1.32 2.71 -2.13
C TRP A 20 2.13 2.70 -3.43
N GLY A 21 2.65 3.86 -3.86
CA GLY A 21 3.42 4.01 -5.10
C GLY A 21 2.58 3.84 -6.37
N GLY A 22 1.25 3.90 -6.26
CA GLY A 22 0.32 3.63 -7.37
C GLY A 22 -1.06 3.18 -6.88
N CYS A 23 -1.87 2.64 -7.79
CA CYS A 23 -3.15 2.05 -7.46
C CYS A 23 -2.96 0.85 -6.52
N ALA A 24 -3.63 0.88 -5.36
CA ALA A 24 -3.56 -0.16 -4.34
C ALA A 24 -4.05 -1.54 -4.81
N TYR A 25 -4.79 -1.58 -5.91
CA TYR A 25 -5.40 -2.80 -6.43
C TYR A 25 -4.64 -3.38 -7.63
N CYS A 26 -4.46 -2.59 -8.69
CA CYS A 26 -3.83 -3.07 -9.92
C CYS A 26 -2.35 -2.66 -10.07
N GLY A 27 -1.83 -1.84 -9.15
CA GLY A 27 -0.45 -1.35 -9.21
C GLY A 27 -0.18 -0.29 -10.29
N ALA A 28 -1.19 0.18 -11.01
CA ALA A 28 -1.00 1.20 -12.05
C ALA A 28 -0.40 2.49 -11.46
N THR A 29 0.65 2.99 -12.12
CA THR A 29 1.38 4.21 -11.79
C THR A 29 1.18 5.25 -12.89
N GLY A 30 1.50 6.53 -12.63
CA GLY A 30 1.35 7.60 -13.63
C GLY A 30 -0.09 7.94 -14.01
N VAL A 31 -1.08 7.42 -13.28
CA VAL A 31 -2.51 7.69 -13.47
C VAL A 31 -3.07 8.51 -12.32
N ALA A 32 -4.14 9.27 -12.58
CA ALA A 32 -4.85 9.96 -11.50
C ALA A 32 -5.46 8.95 -10.53
N LEU A 33 -5.14 9.12 -9.23
CA LEU A 33 -5.61 8.27 -8.15
C LEU A 33 -6.77 8.93 -7.41
N GLN A 34 -7.73 8.11 -7.02
CA GLN A 34 -8.94 8.46 -6.29
C GLN A 34 -8.91 7.83 -4.90
N ARG A 35 -9.65 8.43 -3.98
CA ARG A 35 -9.80 7.97 -2.59
C ARG A 35 -10.93 6.95 -2.53
N ASP A 36 -10.58 5.66 -2.49
CA ASP A 36 -11.56 4.58 -2.38
C ASP A 36 -11.67 4.07 -0.94
N CYS A 37 -12.91 3.84 -0.48
CA CYS A 37 -13.19 3.32 0.85
C CYS A 37 -13.10 1.80 0.86
N VAL A 38 -12.21 1.24 1.67
CA VAL A 38 -12.01 -0.21 1.83
C VAL A 38 -13.27 -0.89 2.39
N LEU A 39 -13.85 -0.34 3.46
CA LEU A 39 -15.21 -0.58 3.89
C LEU A 39 -16.11 0.54 3.34
N PRO A 40 -17.13 0.23 2.51
CA PRO A 40 -18.05 1.23 1.99
C PRO A 40 -18.77 2.02 3.10
N ILE A 41 -19.05 3.30 2.85
CA ILE A 41 -19.77 4.18 3.81
C ILE A 41 -21.15 3.61 4.13
N SER A 42 -21.83 3.03 3.14
CA SER A 42 -23.13 2.37 3.32
C SER A 42 -23.11 1.19 4.29
N ARG A 43 -21.93 0.66 4.61
CA ARG A 43 -21.71 -0.44 5.56
C ARG A 43 -20.99 0.01 6.84
N GLY A 44 -21.01 1.31 7.13
CA GLY A 44 -20.38 1.88 8.33
C GLY A 44 -18.92 2.28 8.16
N GLY A 45 -18.40 2.26 6.94
CA GLY A 45 -17.08 2.82 6.63
C GLY A 45 -17.02 4.32 6.90
N ARG A 46 -15.81 4.82 7.21
CA ARG A 46 -15.54 6.25 7.46
C ARG A 46 -14.50 6.78 6.49
N TYR A 47 -14.48 8.09 6.29
CA TYR A 47 -13.52 8.73 5.39
C TYR A 47 -12.22 9.08 6.12
N THR A 48 -11.53 8.05 6.60
CA THR A 48 -10.33 8.18 7.45
C THR A 48 -9.11 7.55 6.79
N LEU A 49 -7.92 7.90 7.29
CA LEU A 49 -6.65 7.28 6.88
C LEU A 49 -6.71 5.74 6.93
N ALA A 50 -7.41 5.19 7.92
CA ALA A 50 -7.52 3.75 8.15
C ALA A 50 -8.50 3.02 7.20
N ASN A 51 -9.31 3.75 6.44
CA ASN A 51 -10.32 3.15 5.57
C ASN A 51 -10.16 3.56 4.10
N ILE A 52 -9.17 4.39 3.77
CA ILE A 52 -8.96 4.86 2.40
C ILE A 52 -7.75 4.17 1.78
N ALA A 53 -7.90 3.73 0.52
CA ALA A 53 -6.83 3.26 -0.34
C ALA A 53 -6.83 4.05 -1.66
N PRO A 54 -5.65 4.35 -2.24
CA PRO A 54 -5.58 4.99 -3.54
C PRO A 54 -5.96 4.02 -4.65
N ALA A 55 -6.89 4.43 -5.52
CA ALA A 55 -7.39 3.60 -6.60
C ALA A 55 -7.42 4.37 -7.92
N CYS A 56 -7.07 3.73 -9.04
CA CYS A 56 -7.31 4.31 -10.35
C CYS A 56 -8.81 4.32 -10.67
N ALA A 57 -9.22 5.14 -11.65
CA ALA A 57 -10.63 5.30 -12.02
C ALA A 57 -11.33 3.97 -12.38
N SER A 58 -10.64 3.07 -13.10
CA SER A 58 -11.22 1.79 -13.51
C SER A 58 -11.42 0.83 -12.34
N CYS A 59 -10.47 0.75 -11.40
CA CYS A 59 -10.61 -0.07 -10.20
C CYS A 59 -11.68 0.48 -9.27
N ASN A 60 -11.67 1.80 -9.01
CA ASN A 60 -12.66 2.45 -8.15
C ASN A 60 -14.08 2.26 -8.70
N ALA A 61 -14.30 2.50 -10.00
CA ALA A 61 -15.59 2.27 -10.64
C ALA A 61 -16.00 0.79 -10.62
N SER A 62 -15.06 -0.13 -10.81
CA SER A 62 -15.33 -1.57 -10.77
C SER A 62 -15.69 -2.08 -9.37
N LYS A 63 -15.14 -1.46 -8.32
CA LYS A 63 -15.48 -1.80 -6.92
C LYS A 63 -16.78 -1.17 -6.49
N CYS A 64 -17.00 0.11 -6.82
CA CYS A 64 -18.21 0.84 -6.45
C CYS A 64 -18.48 0.68 -4.94
N ASN A 65 -19.68 0.25 -4.57
CA ASN A 65 -20.11 0.05 -3.19
C ASN A 65 -19.86 -1.36 -2.65
N ASP A 66 -19.08 -2.18 -3.35
CA ASP A 66 -18.71 -3.51 -2.85
C ASP A 66 -17.65 -3.41 -1.77
N GLU A 67 -17.71 -4.36 -0.84
CA GLU A 67 -16.66 -4.58 0.14
C GLU A 67 -15.38 -5.06 -0.54
N VAL A 68 -14.23 -4.54 -0.11
CA VAL A 68 -12.94 -4.82 -0.76
C VAL A 68 -12.64 -6.31 -0.89
N THR A 69 -12.93 -7.11 0.14
CA THR A 69 -12.55 -8.53 0.20
C THR A 69 -13.33 -9.34 -0.84
N GLY A 70 -14.66 -9.14 -0.88
CA GLY A 70 -15.53 -9.75 -1.88
C GLY A 70 -15.17 -9.33 -3.30
N TRP A 71 -14.88 -8.04 -3.50
CA TRP A 71 -14.47 -7.53 -4.80
C TRP A 71 -13.12 -8.07 -5.27
N LEU A 72 -12.09 -8.12 -4.40
CA LEU A 72 -10.77 -8.67 -4.72
C LEU A 72 -10.87 -10.14 -5.14
N ARG A 73 -11.65 -10.95 -4.42
CA ARG A 73 -11.92 -12.35 -4.80
C ARG A 73 -12.58 -12.47 -6.16
N ARG A 74 -13.59 -11.64 -6.47
CA ARG A 74 -14.23 -11.62 -7.81
C ARG A 74 -13.26 -11.22 -8.92
N LYS A 75 -12.33 -10.31 -8.65
CA LYS A 75 -11.29 -9.86 -9.59
C LYS A 75 -10.08 -10.79 -9.66
N ARG A 76 -10.03 -11.84 -8.84
CA ARG A 76 -8.88 -12.75 -8.69
C ARG A 76 -7.59 -12.02 -8.31
N LEU A 77 -7.71 -10.96 -7.53
CA LEU A 77 -6.57 -10.25 -6.94
C LEU A 77 -6.22 -10.86 -5.59
N ASP A 78 -4.96 -10.71 -5.16
CA ASP A 78 -4.48 -11.28 -3.89
C ASP A 78 -5.02 -10.49 -2.70
N GLU A 79 -6.09 -11.01 -2.09
CA GLU A 79 -6.74 -10.43 -0.92
C GLU A 79 -5.79 -10.34 0.28
N ARG A 80 -5.02 -11.40 0.54
CA ARG A 80 -4.13 -11.45 1.70
C ARG A 80 -3.03 -10.41 1.56
N ALA A 81 -2.37 -10.36 0.41
CA ALA A 81 -1.31 -9.38 0.15
C ALA A 81 -1.82 -7.94 0.27
N PHE A 82 -3.05 -7.67 -0.22
CA PHE A 82 -3.67 -6.36 -0.04
C PHE A 82 -3.87 -6.02 1.45
N LEU A 83 -4.50 -6.90 2.23
CA LEU A 83 -4.82 -6.65 3.64
C LEU A 83 -3.56 -6.48 4.49
N GLU A 84 -2.56 -7.34 4.30
CA GLU A 84 -1.27 -7.24 5.01
C GLU A 84 -0.55 -5.92 4.72
N ARG A 85 -0.51 -5.51 3.44
CA ARG A 85 0.10 -4.25 3.03
C ARG A 85 -0.69 -3.05 3.57
N HIS A 86 -2.01 -3.10 3.52
CA HIS A 86 -2.90 -2.05 4.02
C HIS A 86 -2.67 -1.78 5.50
N VAL A 87 -2.65 -2.83 6.32
CA VAL A 87 -2.36 -2.72 7.76
C VAL A 87 -0.96 -2.15 8.01
N ARG A 88 0.05 -2.63 7.27
CA ARG A 88 1.44 -2.14 7.39
C ARG A 88 1.56 -0.65 7.09
N ILE A 89 0.97 -0.19 6.00
CA ILE A 89 1.03 1.23 5.58
C ILE A 89 0.33 2.10 6.62
N GLN A 90 -0.83 1.67 7.14
CA GLN A 90 -1.55 2.44 8.15
C GLN A 90 -0.77 2.58 9.44
N ALA A 91 -0.17 1.49 9.92
CA ALA A 91 0.66 1.53 11.12
C ALA A 91 1.84 2.50 10.94
N ALA A 92 2.50 2.47 9.78
CA ALA A 92 3.60 3.38 9.48
C ALA A 92 3.16 4.85 9.44
N LEU A 93 2.03 5.16 8.79
CA LEU A 93 1.53 6.52 8.69
C LEU A 93 0.97 7.06 10.02
N ALA A 94 0.36 6.20 10.84
CA ALA A 94 -0.09 6.57 12.18
C ALA A 94 1.09 6.88 13.10
N ALA A 95 2.16 6.09 13.04
CA ALA A 95 3.39 6.33 13.80
C ALA A 95 4.07 7.65 13.39
N GLY A 96 4.10 7.97 12.08
CA GLY A 96 4.65 9.23 11.57
C GLY A 96 3.80 10.46 11.93
N ALA A 97 2.47 10.33 11.98
CA ALA A 97 1.58 11.43 12.37
C ALA A 97 1.72 11.83 13.84
N GLY A 98 2.03 10.88 14.73
CA GLY A 98 2.30 11.15 16.15
C GLY A 98 3.59 11.92 16.41
N ALA A 99 4.57 11.85 15.50
CA ALA A 99 5.84 12.56 15.62
C ALA A 99 5.78 14.02 15.12
N GLY A 100 4.74 14.42 14.39
CA GLY A 100 4.59 15.75 13.79
C GLY A 100 3.72 16.75 14.58
N ALA A 101 3.12 16.35 15.71
CA ALA A 101 2.22 17.20 16.50
C ALA A 101 2.92 17.98 17.64
N GLY A 102 4.26 18.09 17.58
CA GLY A 102 5.05 18.85 18.54
C GLY A 102 6.23 19.55 17.87
N ALA A 103 6.33 20.86 18.11
CA ALA A 103 7.48 21.72 17.87
C ALA A 103 7.80 22.10 16.41
N GLY A 104 7.61 23.40 16.13
CA GLY A 104 8.52 24.08 15.22
C GLY A 104 9.95 23.97 15.75
N ALA A 105 10.83 23.40 14.94
CA ALA A 105 12.27 23.61 15.02
C ALA A 105 12.84 23.24 13.66
N THR A 106 13.48 24.21 13.02
CA THR A 106 14.33 24.05 11.84
C THR A 106 15.42 23.00 12.10
N GLY A 107 15.60 22.05 11.17
CA GLY A 107 16.77 21.17 11.21
C GLY A 107 16.68 19.99 10.24
N SER A 108 17.51 20.07 9.19
CA SER A 108 18.01 19.01 8.29
C SER A 108 17.21 17.71 8.12
N ALA A 109 16.83 17.46 6.87
CA ALA A 109 16.48 16.14 6.36
C ALA A 109 17.59 15.11 6.66
N PRO A 110 17.27 13.92 7.19
CA PRO A 110 18.19 12.80 7.11
C PRO A 110 18.15 12.24 5.69
N THR A 111 19.29 12.28 5.02
CA THR A 111 19.56 11.44 3.85
C THR A 111 19.46 9.98 4.27
N LEU A 112 18.52 9.24 3.69
CA LEU A 112 18.46 7.80 3.82
C LEU A 112 19.66 7.20 3.10
N SER A 113 20.74 6.97 3.84
CA SER A 113 21.84 6.13 3.39
C SER A 113 21.35 4.69 3.37
N ALA A 114 21.55 4.05 2.22
CA ALA A 114 21.21 2.67 1.94
C ALA A 114 21.88 1.73 2.95
N VAL A 115 21.12 0.79 3.50
CA VAL A 115 21.69 -0.42 4.09
C VAL A 115 21.48 -1.57 3.12
N SER A 116 22.56 -1.95 2.47
CA SER A 116 22.77 -3.25 1.84
C SER A 116 23.42 -4.19 2.86
N ALA A 117 22.86 -5.38 3.03
CA ALA A 117 23.50 -6.64 3.45
C ALA A 117 22.38 -7.69 3.57
N ALA A 118 22.43 -8.92 3.08
CA ALA A 118 23.47 -9.70 2.43
C ALA A 118 22.78 -10.80 1.59
N HIS A 119 23.36 -11.19 0.45
CA HIS A 119 23.22 -12.55 -0.08
C HIS A 119 24.65 -13.03 -0.32
N ASP A 120 24.98 -14.11 0.39
CA ASP A 120 26.28 -14.78 0.37
C ASP A 120 26.43 -15.57 -0.93
N ASP A 121 27.67 -15.60 -1.40
CA ASP A 121 28.13 -16.06 -2.71
C ASP A 121 28.33 -17.59 -2.75
N ASP A 122 27.93 -18.18 -3.88
CA ASP A 122 28.50 -19.32 -4.60
C ASP A 122 29.12 -20.54 -3.87
N VAL A 123 28.58 -21.72 -4.15
CA VAL A 123 29.39 -22.93 -4.38
C VAL A 123 28.85 -23.67 -5.60
N ALA A 124 29.49 -23.46 -6.74
CA ALA A 124 29.51 -24.37 -7.87
C ALA A 124 30.70 -25.35 -7.76
N VAL A 125 30.41 -26.66 -7.73
CA VAL A 125 31.34 -27.76 -8.09
C VAL A 125 30.48 -28.98 -8.45
N GLY A 126 30.65 -29.74 -9.51
CA GLY A 126 31.58 -29.73 -10.63
C GLY A 126 31.04 -30.68 -11.71
N SER A 127 31.51 -30.49 -12.93
CA SER A 127 31.12 -31.23 -14.13
C SER A 127 32.08 -32.39 -14.38
N ASP A 128 31.56 -33.61 -14.40
CA ASP A 128 32.17 -34.81 -15.02
C ASP A 128 30.95 -35.67 -15.41
N GLY A 129 30.69 -36.08 -16.63
CA GLY A 129 31.50 -36.36 -17.80
C GLY A 129 30.71 -37.42 -18.57
N ALA A 130 30.28 -37.13 -19.80
CA ALA A 130 29.77 -38.15 -20.73
C ALA A 130 30.94 -39.09 -21.14
N PRO A 131 30.78 -40.24 -21.84
CA PRO A 131 29.64 -40.56 -22.73
C PRO A 131 29.28 -42.07 -22.92
N SER A 132 28.32 -42.31 -23.83
CA SER A 132 28.08 -43.45 -24.75
C SER A 132 28.19 -44.90 -24.21
N SER A 133 27.22 -45.80 -24.37
CA SER A 133 26.82 -46.59 -25.57
C SER A 133 26.00 -47.77 -24.98
N SER A 134 25.06 -48.50 -25.60
CA SER A 134 24.78 -48.97 -26.96
C SER A 134 23.32 -49.46 -26.99
#